data_AF-A0A953DUV4-F1
#
_entry.id   AF-A0A953DUV4-F1
#
_cell.length_a   1.000
_cell.length_b   1.000
_cell.length_c   1.000
_cell.angle_alpha   90.00
_cell.angle_beta   90.00
_cell.angle_gamma   90.00
#
_symmetry.space_group_name_H-M   'P 1'
#
loop_
_entity.id
_entity.type
_entity.pdbx_description
1 polymer ?
#
loop_
_entity_poly.entity_id
_entity_poly.type
_entity_poly.pdbx_seq_one_letter_code
_entity_poly.pdbx_strand_id
1 'polypeptide(L)'
;MLRAVGWPILFLSAAIAILAGEPSPKNKSDEPDAFDIEPPLLKQNLSPESSPPPGSPEQEVARLEKLLERAKKEAAGAERLWKIGVLAKMEVEQRQLKVTQREAELANARVTQATEQVARLESGVVSGQNTASDLDAAKSALAKLMEAAQVAAAKRERAELDFAEANLRRQQKLLKLGSAHKSDVERAEEKLAELKAQNK
;
A
#
# COMPACT_ATOMS: atom_id res chain seq x y z
N MET A 1 -18.34 41.32 27.00
CA MET A 1 -19.70 40.73 27.03
C MET A 1 -19.65 39.40 26.29
N LEU A 2 -19.81 38.31 27.03
CA LEU A 2 -19.64 36.91 26.60
C LEU A 2 -20.84 36.43 25.78
N ARG A 3 -20.58 35.62 24.75
CA ARG A 3 -21.59 34.79 24.08
C ARG A 3 -21.27 33.32 24.37
N ALA A 4 -22.02 32.73 25.30
CA ALA A 4 -22.08 31.30 25.56
C ALA A 4 -23.23 30.71 24.73
N VAL A 5 -22.99 29.63 24.01
CA VAL A 5 -24.04 28.80 23.40
C VAL A 5 -23.88 27.40 23.99
N GLY A 6 -24.80 27.05 24.88
CA GLY A 6 -24.87 25.77 25.57
C GLY A 6 -25.54 24.70 24.71
N TRP A 7 -24.99 23.50 24.79
CA TRP A 7 -25.57 22.26 24.25
C TRP A 7 -26.69 21.78 25.17
N PRO A 8 -27.88 21.39 24.67
CA PRO A 8 -28.82 20.63 25.47
C PRO A 8 -28.46 19.14 25.46
N ILE A 9 -28.03 18.66 26.63
CA ILE A 9 -28.01 17.25 27.04
C ILE A 9 -29.46 16.87 27.35
N LEU A 10 -30.02 15.86 26.68
CA LEU A 10 -31.31 15.28 27.07
C LEU A 10 -31.07 13.87 27.63
N PHE A 11 -31.15 13.77 28.95
CA PHE A 11 -31.40 12.53 29.70
C PHE A 11 -32.89 12.19 29.60
N LEU A 12 -33.23 10.93 29.31
CA LEU A 12 -34.57 10.41 29.58
C LEU A 12 -34.48 9.07 30.30
N SER A 13 -34.91 9.08 31.57
CA SER A 13 -35.00 7.93 32.47
C SER A 13 -36.29 7.14 32.30
N ALA A 14 -36.14 5.82 32.38
CA ALA A 14 -36.95 4.78 33.02
C ALA A 14 -38.49 4.84 33.06
N ALA A 15 -39.12 3.76 32.61
CA ALA A 15 -40.27 3.16 33.29
C ALA A 15 -40.17 1.62 33.23
N ILE A 16 -40.10 1.00 34.41
CA ILE A 16 -40.18 -0.45 34.64
C ILE A 16 -41.65 -0.80 34.80
N ALA A 17 -42.16 -1.76 34.01
CA ALA A 17 -43.44 -2.41 34.27
C ALA A 17 -43.18 -3.88 34.59
N ILE A 18 -43.28 -4.22 35.88
CA ILE A 18 -43.39 -5.58 36.39
C ILE A 18 -44.86 -5.95 36.31
N LEU A 19 -45.20 -7.04 35.62
CA LEU A 19 -46.48 -7.70 35.81
C LEU A 19 -46.26 -9.20 35.99
N ALA A 20 -46.46 -9.64 37.22
CA ALA A 20 -46.48 -11.03 37.64
C ALA A 20 -47.87 -11.64 37.37
N GLY A 21 -47.88 -12.86 36.85
CA GLY A 21 -49.07 -13.69 36.69
C GLY A 21 -48.67 -15.10 36.28
N GLU A 22 -48.44 -15.97 37.26
CA GLU A 22 -48.40 -17.45 37.13
C GLU A 22 -49.85 -18.02 37.25
N PRO A 23 -50.17 -19.29 36.88
CA PRO A 23 -49.28 -20.47 36.79
C PRO A 23 -49.45 -21.41 35.56
N SER A 24 -48.46 -22.31 35.42
CA SER A 24 -48.28 -23.42 34.47
C SER A 24 -49.44 -24.44 34.38
N PRO A 25 -49.60 -25.18 33.26
CA PRO A 25 -49.03 -26.54 33.23
C PRO A 25 -48.52 -27.07 31.87
N LYS A 26 -47.40 -27.82 31.96
CA LYS A 26 -47.00 -29.02 31.17
C LYS A 26 -46.67 -28.93 29.66
N ASN A 27 -45.37 -29.09 29.39
CA ASN A 27 -44.74 -29.96 28.38
C ASN A 27 -45.20 -29.88 26.91
N LYS A 28 -44.39 -29.27 26.04
CA LYS A 28 -43.41 -29.94 25.14
C LYS A 28 -42.70 -28.88 24.28
N SER A 29 -41.44 -29.17 23.99
CA SER A 29 -40.45 -28.44 23.18
C SER A 29 -41.01 -27.80 21.90
N ASP A 30 -40.63 -26.55 21.67
CA ASP A 30 -40.18 -26.03 20.37
C ASP A 30 -39.47 -24.69 20.63
N GLU A 31 -38.14 -24.71 20.63
CA GLU A 31 -37.30 -23.51 20.70
C GLU A 31 -37.44 -22.71 19.40
N PRO A 32 -37.59 -21.37 19.44
CA PRO A 32 -37.38 -20.56 18.26
C PRO A 32 -35.88 -20.53 17.95
N ASP A 33 -35.52 -21.15 16.84
CA ASP A 33 -34.17 -21.19 16.25
C ASP A 33 -33.51 -19.81 16.38
N ALA A 34 -32.44 -19.74 17.17
CA ALA A 34 -31.69 -18.52 17.40
C ALA A 34 -31.19 -18.01 16.05
N PHE A 35 -31.53 -16.76 15.70
CA PHE A 35 -30.99 -16.07 14.54
C PHE A 35 -29.49 -15.75 14.76
N ASP A 36 -28.65 -16.78 14.80
CA ASP A 36 -27.21 -16.68 14.62
C ASP A 36 -26.91 -16.48 13.12
N ILE A 37 -27.40 -15.37 12.57
CA ILE A 37 -26.91 -14.91 11.26
C ILE A 37 -25.58 -14.21 11.51
N GLU A 38 -24.51 -14.98 11.54
CA GLU A 38 -23.16 -14.45 11.55
C GLU A 38 -22.98 -13.53 10.31
N PRO A 39 -22.66 -12.24 10.47
CA PRO A 39 -22.53 -11.34 9.33
C PRO A 39 -21.44 -11.88 8.40
N PRO A 40 -21.70 -11.99 7.08
CA PRO A 40 -20.73 -12.58 6.16
C PRO A 40 -19.42 -11.78 6.22
N LEU A 41 -18.34 -12.44 6.60
CA LEU A 41 -17.01 -11.85 6.63
C LEU A 41 -16.66 -11.30 5.25
N LEU A 42 -16.39 -9.99 5.16
CA LEU A 42 -15.90 -9.30 3.96
C LEU A 42 -14.48 -9.78 3.63
N LYS A 43 -14.35 -10.98 3.04
CA LYS A 43 -13.07 -11.58 2.61
C LYS A 43 -12.34 -10.77 1.53
N GLN A 44 -13.00 -9.77 0.94
CA GLN A 44 -12.52 -9.07 -0.25
C GLN A 44 -11.35 -8.09 -0.01
N ASN A 45 -11.06 -7.71 1.24
CA ASN A 45 -9.97 -6.77 1.55
C ASN A 45 -8.71 -7.44 2.15
N LEU A 46 -8.72 -8.76 2.35
CA LEU A 46 -7.69 -9.50 3.07
C LEU A 46 -6.79 -10.36 2.20
N SER A 47 -6.94 -10.36 0.86
CA SER A 47 -6.01 -11.11 0.02
C SER A 47 -4.59 -10.54 0.21
N PRO A 48 -3.65 -11.28 0.84
CA PRO A 48 -2.25 -10.99 0.61
C PRO A 48 -2.08 -11.07 -0.90
N GLU A 49 -1.40 -10.08 -1.45
CA GLU A 49 -1.18 -9.91 -2.88
C GLU A 49 -0.33 -11.09 -3.39
N SER A 50 -0.94 -12.27 -3.55
CA SER A 50 -0.34 -13.35 -4.32
C SER A 50 -0.34 -12.84 -5.74
N SER A 51 0.84 -12.51 -6.26
CA SER A 51 0.97 -12.17 -7.67
C SER A 51 0.34 -13.29 -8.49
N PRO A 52 -0.78 -13.05 -9.20
CA PRO A 52 -1.20 -13.97 -10.24
C PRO A 52 -0.03 -14.15 -11.22
N PRO A 53 0.02 -15.29 -11.95
CA PRO A 53 1.11 -15.59 -12.88
C PRO A 53 1.38 -14.40 -13.81
N PRO A 54 2.63 -14.18 -14.21
CA PRO A 54 2.97 -13.06 -15.10
C PRO A 54 2.07 -13.15 -16.33
N GLY A 55 1.29 -12.10 -16.54
CA GLY A 55 0.47 -11.95 -17.74
C GLY A 55 1.36 -11.62 -18.94
N SER A 56 0.75 -11.27 -20.07
CA SER A 56 1.54 -10.61 -21.12
C SER A 56 2.18 -9.33 -20.54
N PRO A 57 3.32 -8.85 -21.08
CA PRO A 57 3.96 -7.62 -20.57
C PRO A 57 3.02 -6.41 -20.54
N GLU A 58 2.04 -6.38 -21.44
CA GLU A 58 0.99 -5.34 -21.47
C GLU A 58 0.02 -5.46 -20.28
N GLN A 59 -0.36 -6.68 -19.89
CA GLN A 59 -1.16 -6.93 -18.70
C GLN A 59 -0.37 -6.61 -17.42
N GLU A 60 0.93 -6.91 -17.39
CA GLU A 60 1.85 -6.57 -16.29
C GLU A 60 1.89 -5.05 -16.07
N VAL A 61 2.08 -4.27 -17.15
CA VAL A 61 2.09 -2.80 -17.09
C VAL A 61 0.75 -2.26 -16.59
N ALA A 62 -0.38 -2.72 -17.15
CA ALA A 62 -1.70 -2.29 -16.72
C ALA A 62 -2.01 -2.64 -15.26
N ARG A 63 -1.50 -3.77 -14.77
CA ARG A 63 -1.60 -4.16 -13.35
C ARG A 63 -0.77 -3.21 -12.48
N LEU A 64 0.48 -2.94 -12.83
CA LEU A 64 1.37 -2.06 -12.08
C LEU A 64 0.85 -0.62 -12.02
N GLU A 65 0.20 -0.13 -13.08
CA GLU A 65 -0.46 1.19 -13.08
C GLU A 65 -1.59 1.26 -12.05
N LYS A 66 -2.45 0.24 -11.98
CA LYS A 66 -3.51 0.16 -10.95
C LYS A 66 -2.93 0.13 -9.55
N LEU A 67 -1.85 -0.61 -9.35
CA LEU A 67 -1.16 -0.71 -8.07
C LEU A 67 -0.49 0.61 -7.66
N LEU A 68 0.11 1.33 -8.61
CA LEU A 68 0.66 2.65 -8.37
C LEU A 68 -0.43 3.65 -7.98
N GLU A 69 -1.55 3.67 -8.70
CA GLU A 69 -2.67 4.56 -8.37
C GLU A 69 -3.27 4.25 -7.01
N ARG A 70 -3.36 2.97 -6.64
CA ARG A 70 -3.75 2.57 -5.29
C ARG A 70 -2.76 3.08 -4.25
N ALA A 71 -1.46 2.87 -4.45
CA ALA A 71 -0.43 3.33 -3.52
C ALA A 71 -0.47 4.86 -3.34
N LYS A 72 -0.68 5.62 -4.42
CA LYS A 72 -0.84 7.09 -4.36
C LYS A 72 -2.05 7.50 -3.52
N LYS A 73 -3.20 6.85 -3.71
CA LYS A 73 -4.40 7.12 -2.90
C LYS A 73 -4.17 6.81 -1.42
N GLU A 74 -3.52 5.68 -1.13
CA GLU A 74 -3.18 5.28 0.24
C GLU A 74 -2.19 6.25 0.91
N ALA A 75 -1.24 6.79 0.16
CA ALA A 75 -0.27 7.77 0.64
C ALA A 75 -0.90 9.16 0.83
N ALA A 76 -1.77 9.61 -0.09
CA ALA A 76 -2.43 10.92 -0.01
C ALA A 76 -3.29 11.07 1.26
N GLY A 77 -4.00 10.02 1.66
CA GLY A 77 -4.79 10.02 2.89
C GLY A 77 -3.97 9.90 4.18
N ALA A 78 -2.72 9.44 4.09
CA ALA A 78 -1.91 9.08 5.25
C ALA A 78 -1.49 10.30 6.09
N GLU A 79 -1.21 11.44 5.44
CA GLU A 79 -0.78 12.65 6.16
C GLU A 79 -1.88 13.18 7.10
N ARG A 80 -3.14 13.18 6.64
CA ARG A 80 -4.28 13.55 7.48
C ARG A 80 -4.40 12.63 8.69
N LEU A 81 -4.27 11.32 8.47
CA LEU A 81 -4.36 10.31 9.53
C LEU A 81 -3.24 10.45 10.57
N TRP A 82 -2.03 10.83 10.15
CA TRP A 82 -0.95 11.15 11.08
C TRP A 82 -1.22 12.41 11.90
N LYS A 83 -1.73 13.49 11.27
CA LYS A 83 -2.06 14.74 11.96
C LYS A 83 -3.10 14.57 13.06
N ILE A 84 -4.07 13.67 12.87
CA ILE A 84 -5.09 13.36 13.88
C ILE A 84 -4.67 12.24 14.86
N GLY A 85 -3.43 11.74 14.75
CA GLY A 85 -2.87 10.74 15.66
C GLY A 85 -3.32 9.29 15.42
N VAL A 86 -3.97 9.00 14.29
CA VAL A 86 -4.42 7.64 13.94
C VAL A 86 -3.26 6.78 13.41
N LEU A 87 -2.35 7.37 12.63
CA LEU A 87 -1.16 6.68 12.12
C LEU A 87 0.11 7.24 12.74
N ALA A 88 1.10 6.35 12.92
CA ALA A 88 2.45 6.78 13.26
C ALA A 88 3.12 7.44 12.05
N LYS A 89 4.04 8.38 12.30
CA LYS A 89 4.80 9.05 11.23
C LYS A 89 5.54 8.05 10.32
N MET A 90 6.04 6.96 10.91
CA MET A 90 6.70 5.88 10.19
C MET A 90 5.82 5.25 9.11
N GLU A 91 4.53 5.09 9.38
CA GLU A 91 3.59 4.45 8.45
C GLU A 91 3.28 5.36 7.27
N VAL A 92 3.26 6.68 7.49
CA VAL A 92 3.13 7.67 6.41
C VAL A 92 4.35 7.60 5.49
N GLU A 93 5.56 7.65 6.06
CA GLU A 93 6.81 7.54 5.32
C GLU A 93 6.89 6.21 4.55
N GLN A 94 6.44 5.10 5.15
CA GLN A 94 6.40 3.79 4.50
C GLN A 94 5.42 3.76 3.31
N ARG A 95 4.26 4.41 3.42
CA ARG A 95 3.31 4.50 2.29
C ARG A 95 3.88 5.34 1.15
N GLN A 96 4.62 6.41 1.46
CA GLN A 96 5.33 7.20 0.46
C GLN A 96 6.43 6.37 -0.22
N LEU A 97 7.18 5.59 0.55
CA LEU A 97 8.20 4.68 0.01
C LEU A 97 7.59 3.64 -0.95
N LYS A 98 6.42 3.09 -0.61
CA LYS A 98 5.70 2.18 -1.51
C LYS A 98 5.36 2.82 -2.85
N VAL A 99 4.98 4.11 -2.89
CA VAL A 99 4.74 4.81 -4.15
C VAL A 99 6.00 4.82 -5.01
N THR A 100 7.15 5.21 -4.45
CA THR A 100 8.42 5.24 -5.18
C THR A 100 8.86 3.85 -5.66
N GLN A 101 8.59 2.80 -4.89
CA GLN A 101 8.87 1.43 -5.30
C GLN A 101 8.00 1.02 -6.50
N ARG A 102 6.69 1.29 -6.45
CA ARG A 102 5.76 0.98 -7.56
C ARG A 102 6.06 1.80 -8.82
N GLU A 103 6.55 3.04 -8.68
CA GLU A 103 7.01 3.85 -9.81
C GLU A 103 8.21 3.20 -10.52
N ALA A 104 9.20 2.71 -9.77
CA ALA A 104 10.36 2.02 -10.33
C ALA A 104 9.97 0.69 -10.98
N GLU A 105 9.09 -0.09 -10.34
CA GLU A 105 8.57 -1.35 -10.91
C GLU A 105 7.84 -1.11 -12.23
N LEU A 106 6.98 -0.08 -12.31
CA LEU A 106 6.27 0.28 -13.55
C LEU A 106 7.24 0.72 -14.65
N ALA A 107 8.27 1.49 -14.32
CA ALA A 107 9.27 1.92 -15.30
C ALA A 107 10.03 0.72 -15.88
N ASN A 108 10.42 -0.24 -15.04
CA ASN A 108 11.07 -1.48 -15.48
C ASN A 108 10.14 -2.34 -16.35
N ALA A 109 8.87 -2.49 -15.97
CA ALA A 109 7.91 -3.24 -16.77
C ALA A 109 7.70 -2.64 -18.17
N ARG A 110 7.70 -1.31 -18.28
CA ARG A 110 7.65 -0.61 -19.57
C ARG A 110 8.90 -0.83 -20.42
N VAL A 111 10.08 -0.92 -19.80
CA VAL A 111 11.31 -1.31 -20.52
C VAL A 111 11.17 -2.72 -21.06
N THR A 112 10.73 -3.69 -20.24
CA THR A 112 10.50 -5.07 -20.69
C THR A 112 9.51 -5.13 -21.85
N GLN A 113 8.37 -4.45 -21.73
CA GLN A 113 7.39 -4.37 -22.82
C GLN A 113 8.00 -3.78 -24.11
N ALA A 114 8.76 -2.70 -24.01
CA ALA A 114 9.41 -2.07 -25.15
C ALA A 114 10.50 -2.96 -25.77
N THR A 115 11.26 -3.71 -24.96
CA THR A 115 12.27 -4.65 -25.46
C THR A 115 11.64 -5.76 -26.29
N GLU A 116 10.50 -6.31 -25.84
CA GLU A 116 9.75 -7.29 -26.62
C GLU A 116 9.18 -6.70 -27.91
N GLN A 117 8.69 -5.46 -27.86
CA GLN A 117 8.19 -4.77 -29.04
C GLN A 117 9.30 -4.56 -30.08
N VAL A 118 10.48 -4.13 -29.65
CA VAL A 118 11.65 -4.00 -30.55
C VAL A 118 12.01 -5.35 -31.16
N ALA A 119 12.07 -6.43 -30.38
CA ALA A 119 12.36 -7.77 -30.90
C ALA A 119 11.33 -8.25 -31.94
N ARG A 120 10.04 -7.93 -31.74
CA ARG A 120 8.97 -8.21 -32.72
C ARG A 120 9.11 -7.36 -33.99
N LEU A 121 9.51 -6.09 -33.86
CA LEU A 121 9.73 -5.23 -35.00
C LEU A 121 10.95 -5.69 -35.81
N GLU A 122 12.03 -6.09 -35.15
CA GLU A 122 13.23 -6.63 -35.81
C GLU A 122 12.92 -7.86 -36.66
N SER A 123 12.15 -8.81 -36.15
CA SER A 123 11.74 -9.98 -36.94
C SER A 123 10.82 -9.61 -38.11
N GLY A 124 9.95 -8.61 -37.92
CA GLY A 124 9.09 -8.09 -38.99
C GLY A 124 9.82 -7.28 -40.06
N VAL A 125 10.96 -6.63 -39.74
CA VAL A 125 11.82 -6.00 -40.75
C VAL A 125 12.50 -7.06 -41.61
N VAL A 126 12.97 -8.16 -41.01
CA VAL A 126 13.55 -9.30 -41.75
C VAL A 126 12.54 -9.96 -42.68
N SER A 127 11.27 -10.05 -42.27
CA SER A 127 10.18 -10.57 -43.11
C SER A 127 9.62 -9.55 -44.12
N GLY A 128 10.13 -8.30 -44.13
CA GLY A 128 9.67 -7.21 -45.01
C GLY A 128 8.30 -6.63 -44.63
N GLN A 129 7.75 -6.97 -43.46
CA GLN A 129 6.46 -6.50 -42.96
C GLN A 129 6.54 -5.13 -42.26
N ASN A 130 7.69 -4.78 -41.70
CA ASN A 130 7.92 -3.51 -41.01
C ASN A 130 8.98 -2.67 -41.71
N THR A 131 8.89 -1.35 -41.57
CA THR A 131 9.89 -0.43 -42.13
C THR A 131 11.09 -0.28 -41.20
N ALA A 132 12.27 0.01 -41.76
CA ALA A 132 13.46 0.36 -40.97
C ALA A 132 13.21 1.59 -40.08
N SER A 133 12.41 2.56 -40.54
CA SER A 133 12.05 3.74 -39.76
C SER A 133 11.21 3.43 -38.52
N ASP A 134 10.31 2.44 -38.59
CA ASP A 134 9.52 2.01 -37.42
C ASP A 134 10.40 1.36 -36.36
N LEU A 135 11.40 0.58 -36.79
CA LEU A 135 12.38 -0.03 -35.90
C LEU A 135 13.26 1.02 -35.22
N ASP A 136 13.74 2.01 -35.97
CA ASP A 136 14.56 3.12 -35.42
C ASP A 136 13.76 3.96 -34.42
N ALA A 137 12.50 4.25 -34.71
CA ALA A 137 11.60 4.94 -33.79
C ALA A 137 11.40 4.15 -32.48
N ALA A 138 11.18 2.84 -32.58
CA ALA A 138 11.01 1.97 -31.41
C ALA A 138 12.30 1.87 -30.56
N LYS A 139 13.48 1.80 -31.20
CA LYS A 139 14.77 1.82 -30.50
C LYS A 139 15.01 3.14 -29.76
N SER A 140 14.65 4.27 -30.38
CA SER A 140 14.70 5.58 -29.73
C SER A 140 13.75 5.66 -28.53
N ALA A 141 12.53 5.14 -28.66
CA ALA A 141 11.58 5.07 -27.55
C ALA A 141 12.08 4.19 -26.40
N LEU A 142 12.67 3.03 -26.72
CA LEU A 142 13.29 2.13 -25.74
C LEU A 142 14.42 2.83 -24.97
N ALA A 143 15.29 3.58 -25.66
CA ALA A 143 16.36 4.33 -24.99
C ALA A 143 15.81 5.35 -23.97
N LYS A 144 14.74 6.08 -24.33
CA LYS A 144 14.06 7.02 -23.41
C LYS A 144 13.44 6.31 -22.20
N LEU A 145 12.84 5.12 -22.42
CA LEU A 145 12.27 4.33 -21.34
C LEU A 145 13.35 3.77 -20.41
N MET A 146 14.51 3.36 -20.94
CA MET A 146 15.65 2.95 -20.13
C MET A 146 16.18 4.08 -19.27
N GLU A 147 16.32 5.29 -19.83
CA GLU A 147 16.72 6.48 -19.07
C GLU A 147 15.71 6.78 -17.95
N ALA A 148 14.41 6.76 -18.26
CA ALA A 148 13.36 6.95 -17.27
C ALA A 148 13.38 5.88 -16.16
N ALA A 149 13.66 4.62 -16.51
CA ALA A 149 13.79 3.53 -15.55
C ALA A 149 15.01 3.71 -14.64
N GLN A 150 16.15 4.16 -15.17
CA GLN A 150 17.33 4.49 -14.36
C GLN A 150 17.04 5.64 -13.39
N VAL A 151 16.37 6.71 -13.84
CA VAL A 151 15.97 7.81 -12.98
C VAL A 151 15.02 7.34 -11.87
N ALA A 152 14.06 6.47 -12.20
CA ALA A 152 13.14 5.91 -11.22
C ALA A 152 13.84 4.98 -10.21
N ALA A 153 14.81 4.17 -10.67
CA ALA A 153 15.64 3.33 -9.80
C ALA A 153 16.47 4.18 -8.82
N ALA A 154 17.18 5.18 -9.32
CA ALA A 154 17.95 6.10 -8.48
C ALA A 154 17.07 6.85 -7.46
N LYS A 155 15.85 7.25 -7.87
CA LYS A 155 14.86 7.85 -6.96
C LYS A 155 14.44 6.88 -5.86
N ARG A 156 14.20 5.61 -6.21
CA ARG A 156 13.83 4.55 -5.26
C ARG A 156 14.97 4.29 -4.27
N GLU A 157 16.19 4.09 -4.75
CA GLU A 157 17.37 3.84 -3.91
C GLU A 157 17.59 4.96 -2.90
N ARG A 158 17.49 6.21 -3.36
CA ARG A 158 17.57 7.38 -2.48
C ARG A 158 16.45 7.39 -1.44
N ALA A 159 15.21 7.12 -1.84
CA ALA A 159 14.07 7.07 -0.92
C ALA A 159 14.22 5.96 0.14
N GLU A 160 14.77 4.79 -0.24
CA GLU A 160 15.05 3.68 0.68
C GLU A 160 16.14 4.04 1.70
N LEU A 161 17.22 4.71 1.25
CA LEU A 161 18.25 5.23 2.13
C LEU A 161 17.70 6.29 3.10
N ASP A 162 17.00 7.29 2.59
CA ASP A 162 16.41 8.37 3.41
C ASP A 162 15.46 7.80 4.47
N PHE A 163 14.64 6.81 4.09
CA PHE A 163 13.76 6.09 5.02
C PHE A 163 14.53 5.33 6.10
N ALA A 164 15.58 4.60 5.72
CA ALA A 164 16.40 3.84 6.67
C ALA A 164 17.15 4.77 7.64
N GLU A 165 17.69 5.89 7.16
CA GLU A 165 18.35 6.89 8.02
C GLU A 165 17.36 7.56 8.99
N ALA A 166 16.15 7.90 8.52
CA ALA A 166 15.10 8.44 9.37
C ALA A 166 14.70 7.45 10.46
N ASN A 167 14.60 6.16 10.12
CA ASN A 167 14.30 5.10 11.08
C ASN A 167 15.41 4.95 12.12
N LEU A 168 16.69 4.92 11.70
CA LEU A 168 17.82 4.84 12.63
C LEU A 168 17.81 5.99 13.64
N ARG A 169 17.64 7.23 13.15
CA ARG A 169 17.54 8.42 14.02
C ARG A 169 16.39 8.30 15.02
N ARG A 170 15.25 7.72 14.59
CA ARG A 170 14.09 7.48 15.46
C ARG A 170 14.42 6.44 16.54
N GLN A 171 15.01 5.31 16.19
CA GLN A 171 15.38 4.27 17.16
C GLN A 171 16.41 4.78 18.17
N GLN A 172 17.42 5.51 17.73
CA GLN A 172 18.39 6.15 18.62
C GLN A 172 17.73 7.13 19.60
N LYS A 173 16.73 7.90 19.15
CA LYS A 173 15.97 8.80 20.03
C LYS A 173 15.12 8.02 21.03
N LEU A 174 14.44 6.95 20.61
CA LEU A 174 13.64 6.11 21.49
C LEU A 174 14.51 5.39 22.54
N LEU A 175 15.70 4.93 22.16
CA LEU A 175 16.66 4.34 23.08
C LEU A 175 17.10 5.34 24.16
N LYS A 176 17.39 6.60 23.77
CA LYS A 176 17.71 7.67 24.73
C LYS A 176 16.57 7.98 25.70
N LEU A 177 15.32 7.78 25.27
CA LEU A 177 14.12 7.95 26.09
C LEU A 177 13.79 6.70 26.93
N GLY A 178 14.56 5.60 26.78
CA GLY A 178 14.31 4.34 27.47
C GLY A 178 13.13 3.55 26.92
N SER A 179 12.60 3.91 25.75
CA SER A 179 11.41 3.30 25.14
C SER A 179 11.72 2.36 23.98
N ALA A 180 12.99 2.10 23.68
CA ALA A 180 13.45 1.11 22.69
C ALA A 180 14.68 0.35 23.21
N HIS A 181 14.99 -0.78 22.60
CA HIS A 181 16.13 -1.62 22.96
C HIS A 181 17.35 -1.36 22.07
N LYS A 182 18.54 -1.74 22.55
CA LYS A 182 19.79 -1.65 21.76
C LYS A 182 19.69 -2.45 20.45
N SER A 183 19.05 -3.61 20.49
CA SER A 183 18.80 -4.46 19.32
C SER A 183 17.92 -3.80 18.25
N ASP A 184 17.10 -2.80 18.59
CA ASP A 184 16.32 -2.05 17.61
C ASP A 184 17.18 -1.06 16.82
N VAL A 185 18.19 -0.47 17.49
CA VAL A 185 19.19 0.40 16.87
C VAL A 185 20.11 -0.43 15.99
N GLU A 186 20.64 -1.55 16.50
CA GLU A 186 21.52 -2.46 15.74
C GLU A 186 20.85 -2.93 14.45
N ARG A 187 19.59 -3.39 14.51
CA ARG A 187 18.83 -3.77 13.31
C ARG A 187 18.64 -2.62 12.31
N ALA A 188 18.46 -1.40 12.80
CA ALA A 188 18.34 -0.23 11.93
C ALA A 188 19.67 0.16 11.28
N GLU A 189 20.80 -0.03 11.99
CA GLU A 189 22.16 0.17 11.48
C GLU A 189 22.52 -0.87 10.44
N GLU A 190 22.25 -2.15 10.70
CA GLU A 190 22.45 -3.25 9.75
C GLU A 190 21.69 -3.00 8.45
N LYS A 191 20.40 -2.64 8.54
CA LYS A 191 19.58 -2.34 7.36
C LYS A 191 20.13 -1.15 6.56
N LEU A 192 20.61 -0.10 7.24
CA LEU A 192 21.21 1.05 6.56
C LEU A 192 22.54 0.67 5.90
N ALA A 193 23.34 -0.17 6.54
CA ALA A 193 24.61 -0.66 6.00
C ALA A 193 24.37 -1.55 4.77
N GLU A 194 23.37 -2.43 4.80
CA GLU A 194 22.97 -3.27 3.68
C GLU A 194 22.59 -2.43 2.46
N LEU A 195 21.71 -1.43 2.63
CA LEU A 195 21.32 -0.54 1.53
C LEU A 195 22.50 0.27 0.98
N LYS A 196 23.43 0.72 1.84
CA LYS A 196 24.64 1.41 1.41
C LYS A 196 25.63 0.50 0.68
N ALA A 197 25.63 -0.80 0.99
CA ALA A 197 26.46 -1.78 0.30
C ALA A 197 25.88 -2.16 -1.06
N GLN A 198 24.55 -2.20 -1.20
CA GLN A 198 23.87 -2.46 -2.47
C GLN A 198 24.00 -1.30 -3.48
N ASN A 199 24.17 -0.07 -3.00
CA ASN A 199 24.33 1.13 -3.82
C ASN A 199 25.81 1.51 -4.12
N LYS A 200 26.76 0.61 -3.84
CA LYS A 200 28.20 0.77 -4.16
C LYS A 200 28.57 -0.06 -5.38
#